data_AF-A0A7S2HDW7-F1
#
_entry.id   AF-A0A7S2HDW7-F1
#
_cell.length_a   1.000
_cell.length_b   1.000
_cell.length_c   1.000
_cell.angle_alpha   90.00
_cell.angle_beta   90.00
_cell.angle_gamma   90.00
#
_symmetry.space_group_name_H-M   'P 1'
#
loop_
_entity.id
_entity.type
_entity.pdbx_description
1 polymer ?
#
loop_
_entity_poly.entity_id
_entity_poly.type
_entity_poly.pdbx_seq_one_letter_code
_entity_poly.pdbx_strand_id
1 'polypeptide(L)'
;TNRDSRAAVEWFRKAAGQGHATAQYNLACHILNGDGVRQSDEEAVRWFREPAEHGYALAQYNLGSLYRDGVGVKQDYREAIRWYRMAAEQGDADSQYNLAKMIVHGMGVKIDYKEAVKWYEKAVEQGMDAAQLNLGIMYFDGMGVKKDIAKAVELYTRAADQGDPGAQFTLASVYEHGPGQIGRNWAMATSLYNMSAQQEWPGRERANAGLARIRSGRVESNIPILVGSKVYLRGLKDKPELNGSPGIVVDTDATFFLIRYIVKLDGGKGSFRVKMENLGRTYQ
;
A
#
# COMPACT_ATOMS: atom_id res chain seq x y z
N THR A 1 21.70 -28.74 -11.42
CA THR A 1 20.45 -27.95 -11.34
C THR A 1 19.20 -28.76 -11.68
N ASN A 2 19.04 -29.44 -12.85
CA ASN A 2 17.85 -30.32 -13.07
C ASN A 2 18.03 -31.75 -12.51
N ARG A 3 19.25 -32.29 -12.60
CA ARG A 3 19.58 -33.64 -12.09
C ARG A 3 19.39 -33.74 -10.57
N ASP A 4 19.76 -32.69 -9.85
CA ASP A 4 19.67 -32.62 -8.38
C ASP A 4 18.21 -32.52 -7.94
N SER A 5 17.37 -31.76 -8.65
CA SER A 5 15.93 -31.66 -8.38
C SER A 5 15.21 -33.00 -8.60
N ARG A 6 15.55 -33.75 -9.66
CA ARG A 6 14.98 -35.09 -9.87
C ARG A 6 15.34 -36.05 -8.73
N ALA A 7 16.60 -36.05 -8.30
CA ALA A 7 17.05 -36.86 -7.17
C ALA A 7 16.34 -36.45 -5.86
N ALA A 8 16.17 -35.15 -5.61
CA ALA A 8 15.43 -34.65 -4.45
C ALA A 8 13.97 -35.12 -4.46
N VAL A 9 13.28 -35.03 -5.60
CA VAL A 9 11.90 -35.52 -5.76
C VAL A 9 11.80 -37.01 -5.45
N GLU A 10 12.75 -37.83 -5.89
CA GLU A 10 12.75 -39.27 -5.58
C GLU A 10 12.86 -39.53 -4.08
N TRP A 11 13.72 -38.80 -3.38
CA TRP A 11 13.84 -38.89 -1.92
C TRP A 11 12.60 -38.39 -1.20
N PHE A 12 12.03 -37.26 -1.63
CA PHE A 12 10.77 -36.75 -1.07
C PHE A 12 9.64 -37.72 -1.30
N ARG A 13 9.52 -38.37 -2.46
CA ARG A 13 8.49 -39.38 -2.72
C ARG A 13 8.62 -40.59 -1.79
N LYS A 14 9.84 -41.07 -1.54
CA LYS A 14 10.08 -42.18 -0.59
C LYS A 14 9.70 -41.81 0.84
N ALA A 15 10.03 -40.60 1.29
CA ALA A 15 9.69 -40.12 2.63
C ALA A 15 8.19 -39.75 2.76
N ALA A 16 7.60 -39.17 1.72
CA ALA A 16 6.19 -38.82 1.68
C ALA A 16 5.30 -40.07 1.73
N GLY A 17 5.71 -41.15 1.05
CA GLY A 17 5.05 -42.46 1.15
C GLY A 17 5.13 -43.12 2.53
N GLN A 18 5.97 -42.59 3.43
CA GLN A 18 6.06 -43.00 4.84
C GLN A 18 5.31 -42.06 5.80
N GLY A 19 4.56 -41.08 5.28
CA GLY A 19 3.78 -40.15 6.11
C GLY A 19 4.56 -38.96 6.64
N HIS A 20 5.78 -38.68 6.15
CA HIS A 20 6.54 -37.52 6.59
C HIS A 20 5.94 -36.22 6.03
N ALA A 21 5.24 -35.46 6.88
CA ALA A 21 4.52 -34.24 6.49
C ALA A 21 5.38 -33.21 5.73
N THR A 22 6.62 -32.96 6.18
CA THR A 22 7.55 -32.05 5.49
C THR A 22 7.94 -32.56 4.10
N ALA A 23 8.09 -33.89 3.93
CA ALA A 23 8.40 -34.47 2.64
C ALA A 23 7.19 -34.45 1.69
N GLN A 24 5.98 -34.68 2.21
CA GLN A 24 4.73 -34.53 1.46
C GLN A 24 4.56 -33.09 0.96
N TYR A 25 4.77 -32.10 1.85
CA TYR A 25 4.76 -30.69 1.49
C TYR A 25 5.80 -30.34 0.43
N ASN A 26 7.07 -30.74 0.61
CA ASN A 26 8.12 -30.42 -0.35
C ASN A 26 7.85 -31.08 -1.70
N LEU A 27 7.38 -32.33 -1.71
CA LEU A 27 6.99 -33.01 -2.93
C LEU A 27 5.86 -32.26 -3.65
N ALA A 28 4.84 -31.80 -2.92
CA ALA A 28 3.76 -31.01 -3.47
C ALA A 28 4.27 -29.71 -4.13
N CYS A 29 5.19 -28.99 -3.48
CA CYS A 29 5.83 -27.79 -4.05
C CYS A 29 6.58 -28.11 -5.35
N HIS A 30 7.37 -29.19 -5.38
CA HIS A 30 8.08 -29.61 -6.59
C HIS A 30 7.12 -29.96 -7.73
N ILE A 31 6.00 -30.64 -7.42
CA ILE A 31 4.96 -30.97 -8.40
C ILE A 31 4.23 -29.72 -8.89
N LEU A 32 3.98 -28.74 -8.01
CA LEU A 32 3.31 -27.49 -8.38
C LEU A 32 4.18 -26.64 -9.32
N ASN A 33 5.50 -26.63 -9.10
CA ASN A 33 6.43 -25.81 -9.89
C ASN A 33 6.99 -26.53 -11.13
N GLY A 34 6.83 -27.85 -11.24
CA GLY A 34 7.48 -28.65 -12.27
C GLY A 34 9.00 -28.84 -12.07
N ASP A 35 9.48 -28.69 -10.83
CA ASP A 35 10.90 -28.71 -10.49
C ASP A 35 11.40 -30.14 -10.30
N GLY A 36 11.99 -30.73 -11.33
CA GLY A 36 12.50 -32.11 -11.28
C GLY A 36 11.40 -33.18 -11.36
N VAL A 37 10.15 -32.78 -11.62
CA VAL A 37 8.99 -33.65 -11.84
C VAL A 37 8.05 -32.97 -12.83
N ARG A 38 7.18 -33.73 -13.50
CA ARG A 38 6.15 -33.12 -14.36
C ARG A 38 5.22 -32.27 -13.51
N GLN A 39 4.99 -31.02 -13.93
CA GLN A 39 4.04 -30.14 -13.25
C GLN A 39 2.63 -30.72 -13.29
N SER A 40 1.91 -30.65 -12.15
CA SER A 40 0.53 -31.09 -12.04
C SER A 40 -0.16 -30.44 -10.83
N ASP A 41 -0.98 -29.42 -11.07
CA ASP A 41 -1.64 -28.67 -10.01
C ASP A 41 -2.59 -29.56 -9.20
N GLU A 42 -3.37 -30.43 -9.86
CA GLU A 42 -4.28 -31.36 -9.17
C GLU A 42 -3.53 -32.39 -8.31
N GLU A 43 -2.32 -32.78 -8.73
CA GLU A 43 -1.50 -33.70 -7.94
C GLU A 43 -0.86 -32.98 -6.75
N ALA A 44 -0.38 -31.74 -6.92
CA ALA A 44 0.13 -30.92 -5.83
C ALA A 44 -0.92 -30.73 -4.73
N VAL A 45 -2.17 -30.42 -5.10
CA VAL A 45 -3.30 -30.32 -4.15
C VAL A 45 -3.45 -31.60 -3.33
N ARG A 46 -3.39 -32.78 -3.97
CA ARG A 46 -3.51 -34.06 -3.25
C ARG A 46 -2.38 -34.25 -2.24
N TRP A 47 -1.15 -33.89 -2.60
CA TRP A 47 0.01 -33.99 -1.71
C TRP A 47 0.02 -32.95 -0.60
N PHE A 48 -0.56 -31.77 -0.80
CA PHE A 48 -0.73 -30.81 0.31
C PHE A 48 -1.84 -31.23 1.30
N ARG A 49 -2.84 -32.00 0.86
CA ARG A 49 -4.03 -32.30 1.67
C ARG A 49 -3.73 -33.02 2.96
N GLU A 50 -3.04 -34.16 2.89
CA GLU A 50 -2.74 -34.96 4.08
C GLU A 50 -1.94 -34.19 5.15
N PRO A 51 -0.80 -33.54 4.85
CA PRO A 51 -0.06 -32.81 5.88
C PRO A 51 -0.87 -31.62 6.41
N ALA A 52 -1.69 -30.97 5.58
CA ALA A 52 -2.56 -29.88 6.04
C ALA A 52 -3.65 -30.36 7.00
N GLU A 53 -4.27 -31.51 6.73
CA GLU A 53 -5.25 -32.16 7.61
C GLU A 53 -4.62 -32.55 8.96
N HIS A 54 -3.34 -32.88 8.97
CA HIS A 54 -2.56 -33.18 10.19
C HIS A 54 -1.90 -31.95 10.83
N GLY A 55 -2.31 -30.73 10.45
CA GLY A 55 -1.90 -29.52 11.14
C GLY A 55 -0.68 -28.81 10.57
N TYR A 56 -0.08 -29.27 9.46
CA TYR A 56 1.12 -28.61 8.92
C TYR A 56 0.79 -27.24 8.30
N ALA A 57 1.11 -26.16 9.02
CA ALA A 57 0.69 -24.79 8.71
C ALA A 57 1.04 -24.35 7.27
N LEU A 58 2.24 -24.66 6.76
CA LEU A 58 2.63 -24.29 5.40
C LEU A 58 1.81 -25.01 4.32
N ALA A 59 1.41 -26.26 4.56
CA ALA A 59 0.51 -26.97 3.64
C ALA A 59 -0.91 -26.41 3.70
N GLN A 60 -1.38 -26.01 4.88
CA GLN A 60 -2.66 -25.32 5.04
C GLN A 60 -2.66 -23.97 4.32
N TYR A 61 -1.62 -23.15 4.49
CA TYR A 61 -1.45 -21.90 3.74
C TYR A 61 -1.51 -22.13 2.22
N ASN A 62 -0.76 -23.11 1.71
CA ASN A 62 -0.74 -23.42 0.29
C ASN A 62 -2.10 -23.91 -0.23
N LEU A 63 -2.79 -24.80 0.49
CA LEU A 63 -4.16 -25.17 0.13
C LEU A 63 -5.11 -23.98 0.13
N GLY A 64 -4.99 -23.09 1.12
CA GLY A 64 -5.75 -21.85 1.18
C GLY A 64 -5.60 -21.03 -0.11
N SER A 65 -4.35 -20.88 -0.56
CA SER A 65 -4.02 -20.17 -1.80
C SER A 65 -4.54 -20.88 -3.05
N LEU A 66 -4.39 -22.21 -3.14
CA LEU A 66 -4.88 -23.00 -4.27
C LEU A 66 -6.40 -22.93 -4.41
N TYR A 67 -7.15 -23.00 -3.31
CA TYR A 67 -8.60 -22.81 -3.31
C TYR A 67 -9.02 -21.37 -3.62
N ARG A 68 -8.28 -20.37 -3.13
CA ARG A 68 -8.54 -18.95 -3.42
C ARG A 68 -8.42 -18.67 -4.92
N ASP A 69 -7.41 -19.25 -5.56
CA ASP A 69 -7.07 -18.96 -6.96
C ASP A 69 -7.68 -19.97 -7.95
N GLY A 70 -8.19 -21.11 -7.47
CA GLY A 70 -8.77 -22.16 -8.32
C GLY A 70 -7.72 -22.95 -9.09
N VAL A 71 -6.54 -23.15 -8.51
CA VAL A 71 -5.39 -23.83 -9.14
C VAL A 71 -5.39 -25.30 -8.70
N GLY A 72 -5.56 -26.23 -9.65
CA GLY A 72 -5.68 -27.67 -9.36
C GLY A 72 -6.95 -28.09 -8.60
N VAL A 73 -7.82 -27.14 -8.26
CA VAL A 73 -9.12 -27.32 -7.62
C VAL A 73 -10.11 -26.31 -8.16
N LYS A 74 -11.42 -26.58 -8.03
CA LYS A 74 -12.43 -25.55 -8.25
C LYS A 74 -12.22 -24.43 -7.22
N GLN A 75 -12.22 -23.17 -7.68
CA GLN A 75 -12.13 -22.01 -6.81
C GLN A 75 -13.24 -22.06 -5.74
N ASP A 76 -12.83 -21.91 -4.48
CA ASP A 76 -13.73 -21.89 -3.34
C ASP A 76 -13.14 -21.03 -2.21
N TYR A 77 -13.69 -19.81 -2.06
CA TYR A 77 -13.24 -18.90 -1.01
C TYR A 77 -13.57 -19.38 0.40
N ARG A 78 -14.57 -20.25 0.60
CA ARG A 78 -14.89 -20.78 1.92
C ARG A 78 -13.84 -21.80 2.36
N GLU A 79 -13.42 -22.68 1.46
CA GLU A 79 -12.30 -23.58 1.74
C GLU A 79 -11.01 -22.80 1.94
N ALA A 80 -10.75 -21.76 1.13
CA ALA A 80 -9.59 -20.90 1.33
C ALA A 80 -9.56 -20.26 2.73
N ILE A 81 -10.68 -19.68 3.20
CA ILE A 81 -10.81 -19.14 4.56
C ILE A 81 -10.56 -20.21 5.62
N ARG A 82 -11.12 -21.41 5.44
CA ARG A 82 -10.95 -22.52 6.38
C ARG A 82 -9.48 -22.88 6.54
N TRP A 83 -8.76 -23.07 5.43
CA TRP A 83 -7.34 -23.43 5.46
C TRP A 83 -6.46 -22.30 5.98
N TYR A 84 -6.65 -21.06 5.53
CA TYR A 84 -5.92 -19.91 6.06
C TYR A 84 -6.18 -19.72 7.55
N ARG A 85 -7.40 -19.93 8.06
CA ARG A 85 -7.69 -19.83 9.49
C ARG A 85 -6.91 -20.85 10.31
N MET A 86 -6.86 -22.10 9.86
CA MET A 86 -6.08 -23.14 10.55
C MET A 86 -4.58 -22.79 10.63
N ALA A 87 -4.01 -22.25 9.56
CA ALA A 87 -2.60 -21.82 9.55
C ALA A 87 -2.38 -20.54 10.39
N ALA A 88 -3.30 -19.57 10.28
CA ALA A 88 -3.23 -18.30 10.99
C ALA A 88 -3.31 -18.48 12.52
N GLU A 89 -4.13 -19.44 12.99
CA GLU A 89 -4.23 -19.82 14.39
C GLU A 89 -2.94 -20.44 14.94
N GLN A 90 -2.11 -21.01 14.08
CA GLN A 90 -0.78 -21.53 14.42
C GLN A 90 0.32 -20.46 14.35
N GLY A 91 -0.02 -19.21 14.01
CA GLY A 91 0.93 -18.11 13.93
C GLY A 91 1.47 -17.82 12.53
N ASP A 92 1.02 -18.50 11.48
CA ASP A 92 1.50 -18.23 10.12
C ASP A 92 1.11 -16.81 9.65
N ALA A 93 2.09 -15.92 9.50
CA ALA A 93 1.89 -14.50 9.22
C ALA A 93 1.18 -14.27 7.87
N ASP A 94 1.58 -15.01 6.83
CA ASP A 94 0.98 -14.92 5.50
C ASP A 94 -0.50 -15.32 5.53
N SER A 95 -0.86 -16.36 6.26
CA SER A 95 -2.24 -16.78 6.44
C SER A 95 -3.04 -15.77 7.26
N GLN A 96 -2.47 -15.18 8.31
CA GLN A 96 -3.12 -14.11 9.08
C GLN A 96 -3.45 -12.91 8.17
N TYR A 97 -2.49 -12.47 7.36
CA TYR A 97 -2.68 -11.39 6.40
C TYR A 97 -3.71 -11.73 5.32
N ASN A 98 -3.64 -12.91 4.71
CA ASN A 98 -4.56 -13.31 3.65
C ASN A 98 -5.99 -13.51 4.19
N LEU A 99 -6.14 -14.08 5.38
CA LEU A 99 -7.42 -14.22 6.07
C LEU A 99 -8.05 -12.85 6.32
N ALA A 100 -7.29 -11.91 6.90
CA ALA A 100 -7.75 -10.55 7.13
C ALA A 100 -8.21 -9.88 5.82
N LYS A 101 -7.40 -9.99 4.77
CA LYS A 101 -7.72 -9.44 3.44
C LYS A 101 -9.00 -10.03 2.87
N MET A 102 -9.21 -11.34 2.98
CA MET A 102 -10.43 -11.98 2.52
C MET A 102 -11.66 -11.52 3.31
N ILE A 103 -11.54 -11.34 4.62
CA ILE A 103 -12.62 -10.82 5.47
C ILE A 103 -12.96 -9.37 5.09
N VAL A 104 -11.97 -8.49 4.90
CA VAL A 104 -12.18 -7.09 4.49
C VAL A 104 -12.98 -6.98 3.18
N HIS A 105 -12.71 -7.88 2.24
CA HIS A 105 -13.33 -7.88 0.90
C HIS A 105 -14.58 -8.77 0.81
N GLY A 106 -14.98 -9.45 1.90
CA GLY A 106 -16.13 -10.35 1.91
C GLY A 106 -15.96 -11.58 1.00
N MET A 107 -14.73 -12.05 0.78
CA MET A 107 -14.44 -13.21 -0.07
C MET A 107 -14.71 -14.49 0.71
N GLY A 108 -15.81 -15.18 0.39
CA GLY A 108 -16.19 -16.45 1.03
C GLY A 108 -16.80 -16.32 2.44
N VAL A 109 -16.75 -15.12 3.03
CA VAL A 109 -17.25 -14.82 4.37
C VAL A 109 -17.93 -13.45 4.37
N LYS A 110 -18.84 -13.20 5.32
CA LYS A 110 -19.40 -11.86 5.52
C LYS A 110 -18.28 -10.90 5.96
N ILE A 111 -18.33 -9.67 5.48
CA ILE A 111 -17.40 -8.61 5.91
C ILE A 111 -17.50 -8.43 7.44
N ASP A 112 -16.35 -8.55 8.10
CA ASP A 112 -16.17 -8.22 9.52
C ASP A 112 -14.83 -7.48 9.72
N TYR A 113 -14.89 -6.15 9.68
CA TYR A 113 -13.69 -5.33 9.87
C TYR A 113 -13.06 -5.51 11.26
N LYS A 114 -13.83 -5.83 12.31
CA LYS A 114 -13.27 -6.04 13.66
C LYS A 114 -12.44 -7.30 13.71
N GLU A 115 -12.91 -8.36 13.05
CA GLU A 115 -12.14 -9.59 12.94
C GLU A 115 -10.87 -9.38 12.08
N ALA A 116 -11.00 -8.70 10.94
CA ALA A 116 -9.86 -8.42 10.07
C ALA A 116 -8.76 -7.61 10.78
N VAL A 117 -9.11 -6.61 11.60
CA VAL A 117 -8.14 -5.86 12.41
C VAL A 117 -7.33 -6.80 13.29
N LYS A 118 -7.97 -7.72 14.02
CA LYS A 118 -7.26 -8.66 14.91
C LYS A 118 -6.26 -9.52 14.16
N TRP A 119 -6.61 -9.97 12.95
CA TRP A 119 -5.71 -10.77 12.12
C TRP A 119 -4.56 -9.94 11.55
N TYR A 120 -4.83 -8.72 11.09
CA TYR A 120 -3.74 -7.81 10.68
C TYR A 120 -2.82 -7.44 11.84
N GLU A 121 -3.35 -7.19 13.05
CA GLU A 121 -2.53 -6.90 14.23
C GLU A 121 -1.53 -8.02 14.50
N LYS A 122 -1.95 -9.29 14.44
CA LYS A 122 -1.05 -10.43 14.57
C LYS A 122 0.03 -10.50 13.48
N ALA A 123 -0.31 -10.20 12.23
CA ALA A 123 0.68 -10.15 11.16
C ALA A 123 1.65 -8.95 11.32
N VAL A 124 1.17 -7.83 11.85
CA VAL A 124 1.98 -6.64 12.18
C VAL A 124 2.96 -6.91 13.32
N GLU A 125 2.56 -7.68 14.34
CA GLU A 125 3.44 -8.13 15.43
C GLU A 125 4.62 -8.96 14.91
N GLN A 126 4.43 -9.67 13.81
CA GLN A 126 5.46 -10.44 13.11
C GLN A 126 6.27 -9.61 12.10
N GLY A 127 6.02 -8.30 12.04
CA GLY A 127 6.82 -7.37 11.26
C GLY A 127 6.42 -7.24 9.79
N MET A 128 5.29 -7.80 9.36
CA MET A 128 4.83 -7.78 7.96
C MET A 128 4.38 -6.37 7.51
N ASP A 129 5.12 -5.74 6.60
CA ASP A 129 4.84 -4.43 6.00
C ASP A 129 3.47 -4.34 5.31
N ALA A 130 3.09 -5.35 4.52
CA ALA A 130 1.80 -5.36 3.84
C ALA A 130 0.62 -5.36 4.84
N ALA A 131 0.77 -6.02 5.99
CA ALA A 131 -0.22 -5.97 7.07
C ALA A 131 -0.23 -4.60 7.76
N GLN A 132 0.95 -3.99 7.97
CA GLN A 132 1.07 -2.63 8.52
C GLN A 132 0.35 -1.61 7.64
N LEU A 133 0.55 -1.67 6.31
CA LEU A 133 -0.15 -0.82 5.34
C LEU A 133 -1.67 -0.99 5.46
N ASN A 134 -2.17 -2.22 5.40
CA ASN A 134 -3.62 -2.45 5.42
C ASN A 134 -4.26 -2.10 6.77
N LEU A 135 -3.60 -2.41 7.88
CA LEU A 135 -4.06 -1.98 9.20
C LEU A 135 -4.06 -0.45 9.34
N GLY A 136 -3.04 0.22 8.79
CA GLY A 136 -2.97 1.67 8.73
C GLY A 136 -4.17 2.28 7.99
N ILE A 137 -4.59 1.69 6.87
CA ILE A 137 -5.79 2.09 6.13
C ILE A 137 -7.04 1.93 7.01
N MET A 138 -7.15 0.82 7.74
CA MET A 138 -8.28 0.59 8.65
C MET A 138 -8.35 1.63 9.78
N TYR A 139 -7.21 2.01 10.37
CA TYR A 139 -7.16 3.10 11.35
C TYR A 139 -7.46 4.48 10.74
N PHE A 140 -7.00 4.73 9.52
CA PHE A 140 -7.23 6.00 8.82
C PHE A 140 -8.72 6.23 8.52
N ASP A 141 -9.43 5.18 8.11
CA ASP A 141 -10.84 5.23 7.74
C ASP A 141 -11.79 4.89 8.91
N GLY A 142 -11.29 4.33 10.01
CA GLY A 142 -12.11 3.87 11.12
C GLY A 142 -12.88 2.58 10.81
N MET A 143 -12.31 1.70 9.98
CA MET A 143 -12.92 0.42 9.62
C MET A 143 -12.65 -0.60 10.72
N GLY A 144 -13.67 -0.98 11.49
CA GLY A 144 -13.53 -1.98 12.56
C GLY A 144 -12.79 -1.49 13.82
N VAL A 145 -12.16 -0.32 13.75
CA VAL A 145 -11.47 0.36 14.86
C VAL A 145 -11.90 1.82 14.93
N LYS A 146 -11.68 2.46 16.09
CA LYS A 146 -11.83 3.91 16.21
C LYS A 146 -10.81 4.57 15.27
N LYS A 147 -11.29 5.50 14.45
CA LYS A 147 -10.43 6.28 13.55
C LYS A 147 -9.29 6.95 14.33
N ASP A 148 -8.06 6.68 13.89
CA ASP A 148 -6.83 7.20 14.48
C ASP A 148 -5.79 7.47 13.37
N ILE A 149 -5.68 8.73 12.98
CA ILE A 149 -4.77 9.15 11.91
C ILE A 149 -3.30 9.06 12.37
N ALA A 150 -3.01 9.29 13.64
CA ALA A 150 -1.65 9.22 14.16
C ALA A 150 -1.16 7.76 14.13
N LYS A 151 -2.00 6.81 14.55
CA LYS A 151 -1.69 5.38 14.47
C LYS A 151 -1.53 4.91 13.03
N ALA A 152 -2.38 5.39 12.12
CA ALA A 152 -2.24 5.10 10.69
C ALA A 152 -0.90 5.58 10.13
N VAL A 153 -0.48 6.80 10.45
CA VAL A 153 0.82 7.35 10.03
C VAL A 153 1.98 6.54 10.61
N GLU A 154 1.92 6.14 11.88
CA GLU A 154 2.94 5.27 12.50
C GLU A 154 3.09 3.96 11.71
N LEU A 155 1.99 3.29 11.39
CA LEU A 155 2.00 2.04 10.63
C LEU A 155 2.49 2.22 9.19
N TYR A 156 2.05 3.28 8.50
CA TYR A 156 2.55 3.60 7.16
C TYR A 156 4.05 3.91 7.16
N THR A 157 4.54 4.62 8.20
CA THR A 157 5.97 4.95 8.33
C THR A 157 6.79 3.68 8.50
N ARG A 158 6.39 2.79 9.40
CA ARG A 158 7.06 1.50 9.59
C ARG A 158 7.12 0.67 8.30
N ALA A 159 6.00 0.57 7.57
CA ALA A 159 5.97 -0.17 6.30
C ALA A 159 6.82 0.50 5.21
N ALA A 160 6.78 1.84 5.13
CA ALA A 160 7.57 2.60 4.18
C ALA A 160 9.09 2.47 4.44
N ASP A 161 9.50 2.44 5.70
CA ASP A 161 10.89 2.23 6.14
C ASP A 161 11.39 0.81 5.84
N GLN A 162 10.50 -0.18 5.84
CA GLN A 162 10.78 -1.55 5.37
C GLN A 162 10.86 -1.65 3.84
N GLY A 163 10.48 -0.59 3.12
CA GLY A 163 10.58 -0.51 1.67
C GLY A 163 9.26 -0.66 0.92
N ASP A 164 8.12 -0.89 1.60
CA ASP A 164 6.84 -1.12 0.92
C ASP A 164 6.44 0.10 0.06
N PRO A 165 6.35 -0.05 -1.27
CA PRO A 165 6.09 1.07 -2.15
C PRO A 165 4.66 1.61 -2.04
N GLY A 166 3.70 0.79 -1.60
CA GLY A 166 2.32 1.19 -1.35
C GLY A 166 2.20 2.07 -0.12
N ALA A 167 2.94 1.76 0.94
CA ALA A 167 3.04 2.54 2.16
C ALA A 167 3.78 3.85 1.93
N GLN A 168 4.88 3.84 1.17
CA GLN A 168 5.55 5.07 0.74
C GLN A 168 4.60 5.98 -0.03
N PHE A 169 3.85 5.45 -1.00
CA PHE A 169 2.83 6.22 -1.73
C PHE A 169 1.72 6.75 -0.82
N THR A 170 1.21 5.91 0.09
CA THR A 170 0.10 6.26 0.97
C THR A 170 0.52 7.33 1.98
N LEU A 171 1.68 7.17 2.59
CA LEU A 171 2.26 8.16 3.50
C LEU A 171 2.58 9.48 2.77
N ALA A 172 3.08 9.41 1.54
CA ALA A 172 3.27 10.60 0.71
C ALA A 172 1.95 11.35 0.49
N SER A 173 0.87 10.63 0.19
CA SER A 173 -0.47 11.20 0.04
C SER A 173 -0.96 11.85 1.34
N VAL A 174 -0.71 11.22 2.49
CA VAL A 174 -1.02 11.81 3.80
C VAL A 174 -0.29 13.14 3.99
N TYR A 175 1.01 13.21 3.69
CA TYR A 175 1.75 14.47 3.79
C TYR A 175 1.41 15.50 2.70
N GLU A 176 0.96 15.07 1.51
CA GLU A 176 0.47 15.96 0.44
C GLU A 176 -0.79 16.71 0.89
N HIS A 177 -1.76 15.97 1.46
CA HIS A 177 -3.07 16.52 1.80
C HIS A 177 -3.12 17.12 3.22
N GLY A 178 -2.32 16.58 4.14
CA GLY A 178 -2.30 16.99 5.55
C GLY A 178 -3.64 16.80 6.28
N PRO A 179 -4.17 15.56 6.35
CA PRO A 179 -5.45 15.30 7.01
C PRO A 179 -5.33 15.38 8.54
N GLY A 180 -6.39 15.89 9.17
CA GLY A 180 -6.49 15.96 10.63
C GLY A 180 -5.42 16.87 11.25
N GLN A 181 -4.65 16.33 12.20
CA GLN A 181 -3.56 17.05 12.87
C GLN A 181 -2.21 16.90 12.13
N ILE A 182 -2.15 16.07 11.09
CA ILE A 182 -0.93 15.92 10.29
C ILE A 182 -0.86 17.11 9.35
N GLY A 183 0.01 18.07 9.64
CA GLY A 183 0.24 19.22 8.76
C GLY A 183 0.75 18.78 7.38
N ARG A 184 0.45 19.56 6.35
CA ARG A 184 1.00 19.33 5.01
C ARG A 184 2.52 19.43 5.03
N ASN A 185 3.19 18.48 4.38
CA ASN A 185 4.64 18.48 4.23
C ASN A 185 5.04 18.01 2.82
N TRP A 186 5.23 18.99 1.94
CA TRP A 186 5.59 18.74 0.54
C TRP A 186 6.95 18.08 0.36
N ALA A 187 7.92 18.36 1.26
CA ALA A 187 9.25 17.77 1.17
C ALA A 187 9.20 16.27 1.46
N MET A 188 8.52 15.88 2.54
CA MET A 188 8.30 14.46 2.87
C MET A 188 7.46 13.77 1.79
N ALA A 189 6.36 14.39 1.35
CA ALA A 189 5.53 13.84 0.27
C ALA A 189 6.32 13.61 -1.02
N THR A 190 7.15 14.59 -1.43
CA THR A 190 7.99 14.45 -2.62
C THR A 190 9.00 13.33 -2.47
N SER A 191 9.67 13.24 -1.32
CA SER A 191 10.67 12.19 -1.07
C SER A 191 10.04 10.81 -1.15
N LEU A 192 8.92 10.60 -0.45
CA LEU A 192 8.24 9.31 -0.39
C LEU A 192 7.62 8.93 -1.73
N TYR A 193 7.04 9.88 -2.49
CA TYR A 193 6.59 9.60 -3.84
C TYR A 193 7.74 9.23 -4.78
N ASN A 194 8.91 9.86 -4.67
CA ASN A 194 10.09 9.47 -5.45
C ASN A 194 10.52 8.03 -5.11
N MET A 195 10.60 7.68 -3.81
CA MET A 195 10.94 6.31 -3.37
C MET A 195 9.96 5.28 -3.95
N SER A 196 8.65 5.54 -3.81
CA SER A 196 7.60 4.66 -4.34
C SER A 196 7.64 4.54 -5.88
N ALA A 197 7.92 5.63 -6.58
CA ALA A 197 7.95 5.66 -8.05
C ALA A 197 9.17 4.97 -8.67
N GLN A 198 10.24 4.76 -7.90
CA GLN A 198 11.44 4.05 -8.36
C GLN A 198 11.27 2.52 -8.32
N GLN A 199 10.26 2.03 -7.60
CA GLN A 199 9.99 0.61 -7.46
C GLN A 199 8.99 0.12 -8.50
N GLU A 200 9.08 -1.16 -8.89
CA GLU A 200 8.11 -1.80 -9.78
C GLU A 200 6.92 -2.35 -9.00
N TRP A 201 5.80 -1.63 -9.05
CA TRP A 201 4.54 -2.05 -8.40
C TRP A 201 3.33 -1.42 -9.12
N PRO A 202 2.11 -1.98 -8.97
CA PRO A 202 0.93 -1.53 -9.72
C PRO A 202 0.55 -0.05 -9.55
N GLY A 203 0.93 0.57 -8.43
CA GLY A 203 0.63 1.98 -8.14
C GLY A 203 1.73 2.96 -8.51
N ARG A 204 2.82 2.52 -9.17
CA ARG A 204 3.96 3.38 -9.56
C ARG A 204 3.51 4.64 -10.32
N GLU A 205 2.60 4.50 -11.27
CA GLU A 205 2.09 5.65 -12.04
C GLU A 205 1.30 6.65 -11.19
N ARG A 206 0.66 6.19 -10.11
CA ARG A 206 0.00 7.08 -9.15
C ARG A 206 1.01 7.87 -8.34
N ALA A 207 2.15 7.26 -7.98
CA ALA A 207 3.26 7.96 -7.35
C ALA A 207 3.89 9.01 -8.28
N ASN A 208 4.12 8.66 -9.55
CA ASN A 208 4.55 9.60 -10.59
C ASN A 208 3.58 10.77 -10.76
N ALA A 209 2.27 10.49 -10.76
CA ALA A 209 1.23 11.52 -10.82
C ALA A 209 1.27 12.44 -9.59
N GLY A 210 1.54 11.89 -8.39
CA GLY A 210 1.79 12.67 -7.17
C GLY A 210 2.96 13.64 -7.32
N LEU A 211 4.11 13.15 -7.82
CA LEU A 211 5.26 14.00 -8.11
C LEU A 211 4.92 15.10 -9.13
N ALA A 212 4.19 14.76 -10.19
CA ALA A 212 3.79 15.72 -11.21
C ALA A 212 2.88 16.81 -10.63
N ARG A 213 1.93 16.45 -9.75
CA ARG A 213 1.08 17.42 -9.04
C ARG A 213 1.93 18.39 -8.22
N ILE A 214 2.81 17.89 -7.37
CA ILE A 214 3.68 18.71 -6.51
C ILE A 214 4.60 19.61 -7.36
N ARG A 215 5.28 19.05 -8.38
CA ARG A 215 6.22 19.78 -9.26
C ARG A 215 5.53 20.85 -10.10
N SER A 216 4.29 20.62 -10.51
CA SER A 216 3.53 21.60 -11.30
C SER A 216 3.13 22.85 -10.49
N GLY A 217 3.35 22.85 -9.17
CA GLY A 217 2.96 23.96 -8.31
C GLY A 217 1.45 24.22 -8.31
N ARG A 218 0.64 23.27 -8.79
CA ARG A 218 -0.83 23.37 -8.78
C ARG A 218 -1.33 23.26 -7.35
N VAL A 219 -1.34 24.40 -6.67
CA VAL A 219 -2.24 24.68 -5.56
C VAL A 219 -3.57 25.04 -6.19
N GLU A 220 -4.50 24.09 -6.33
CA GLU A 220 -5.90 24.44 -6.53
C GLU A 220 -6.46 24.91 -5.18
N SER A 221 -6.33 26.21 -4.92
CA SER A 221 -7.10 26.87 -3.88
C SER A 221 -8.18 27.73 -4.53
N ASN A 222 -9.42 27.28 -4.49
CA ASN A 222 -10.58 28.14 -4.77
C ASN A 222 -10.80 29.04 -3.56
N ILE A 223 -9.98 30.09 -3.41
CA ILE A 223 -10.21 31.14 -2.41
C ILE A 223 -10.83 32.33 -3.16
N PRO A 224 -12.10 32.65 -2.95
CA PRO A 224 -12.66 33.90 -3.45
C PRO A 224 -11.96 35.07 -2.74
N ILE A 225 -11.32 35.96 -3.50
CA ILE A 225 -10.67 37.15 -2.98
C ILE A 225 -11.62 38.34 -3.18
N LEU A 226 -11.97 39.02 -2.08
CA LEU A 226 -12.70 40.29 -2.12
C LEU A 226 -11.74 41.43 -2.48
N VAL A 227 -12.17 42.29 -3.41
CA VAL A 227 -11.44 43.50 -3.85
C VAL A 227 -11.00 44.33 -2.64
N GLY A 228 -9.72 44.74 -2.60
CA GLY A 228 -9.13 45.52 -1.51
C GLY A 228 -8.53 44.70 -0.35
N SER A 229 -8.59 43.36 -0.40
CA SER A 229 -8.02 42.51 0.65
C SER A 229 -6.51 42.29 0.43
N LYS A 230 -5.69 42.54 1.45
CA LYS A 230 -4.30 42.06 1.47
C LYS A 230 -4.30 40.52 1.60
N VAL A 231 -3.94 39.83 0.51
CA VAL A 231 -3.77 38.37 0.53
C VAL A 231 -2.36 38.04 0.98
N TYR A 232 -2.24 37.57 2.22
CA TYR A 232 -1.01 36.97 2.71
C TYR A 232 -1.01 35.49 2.29
N LEU A 233 -0.11 35.11 1.39
CA LEU A 233 0.16 33.69 1.09
C LEU A 233 0.72 33.04 2.36
N ARG A 234 -0.17 32.48 3.18
CA ARG A 234 0.14 31.93 4.50
C ARG A 234 1.11 30.75 4.46
N GLY A 235 1.35 30.17 3.28
CA GLY A 235 2.24 29.02 3.06
C GLY A 235 3.70 29.36 2.72
N LEU A 236 4.11 30.64 2.70
CA LEU A 236 5.51 31.02 2.46
C LEU A 236 6.32 31.29 3.75
N LYS A 237 5.68 31.25 4.92
CA LYS A 237 6.32 31.52 6.22
C LYS A 237 7.40 30.51 6.63
N ASP A 238 7.35 29.30 6.08
CA ASP A 238 8.27 28.21 6.47
C ASP A 238 9.53 28.15 5.59
N LYS A 239 9.76 29.18 4.75
CA LYS A 239 11.01 29.38 4.03
C LYS A 239 11.74 30.61 4.59
N PRO A 240 12.86 30.43 5.33
CA PRO A 240 13.63 31.54 5.91
C PRO A 240 14.09 32.58 4.87
N GLU A 241 14.24 32.15 3.62
CA GLU A 241 14.70 32.94 2.46
C GLU A 241 13.69 33.99 1.98
N LEU A 242 12.43 33.90 2.43
CA LEU A 242 11.32 34.77 2.04
C LEU A 242 10.79 35.62 3.21
N ASN A 243 11.48 35.57 4.36
CA ASN A 243 11.14 36.38 5.52
C ASN A 243 11.49 37.85 5.24
N GLY A 244 10.47 38.71 5.16
CA GLY A 244 10.63 40.15 4.88
C GLY A 244 10.28 40.58 3.44
N SER A 245 9.86 39.67 2.56
CA SER A 245 9.37 40.07 1.23
C SER A 245 8.04 40.82 1.35
N PRO A 246 7.87 41.99 0.68
CA PRO A 246 6.62 42.72 0.71
C PRO A 246 5.51 41.83 0.15
N GLY A 247 4.40 41.71 0.88
CA GLY A 247 3.22 41.02 0.37
C GLY A 247 2.84 41.57 -1.00
N ILE A 248 2.39 40.70 -1.91
CA ILE A 248 1.94 41.12 -3.24
C ILE A 248 0.68 41.96 -3.04
N VAL A 249 0.78 43.27 -3.27
CA VAL A 249 -0.35 44.18 -3.32
C VAL A 249 -0.86 44.18 -4.76
N VAL A 250 -2.05 43.63 -4.97
CA VAL A 250 -2.75 43.70 -6.25
C VAL A 250 -3.74 44.84 -6.14
N ASP A 251 -3.39 45.99 -6.73
CA ASP A 251 -4.33 47.11 -6.86
C ASP A 251 -5.12 46.91 -8.16
N THR A 252 -6.44 46.76 -8.06
CA THR A 252 -7.28 46.52 -9.23
C THR A 252 -8.57 47.33 -9.14
N ASP A 253 -8.77 48.19 -10.13
CA ASP A 253 -10.04 48.88 -10.35
C ASP A 253 -11.05 47.90 -10.95
N ALA A 254 -11.96 47.45 -10.09
CA ALA A 254 -13.25 46.82 -10.37
C ALA A 254 -13.33 45.31 -10.74
N THR A 255 -14.20 44.66 -9.96
CA THR A 255 -14.99 43.43 -10.21
C THR A 255 -14.30 42.07 -9.99
N PHE A 256 -14.97 41.21 -9.22
CA PHE A 256 -14.58 39.86 -8.79
C PHE A 256 -13.80 39.04 -9.84
N PHE A 257 -12.63 38.52 -9.46
CA PHE A 257 -11.82 37.62 -10.30
C PHE A 257 -11.55 36.28 -9.59
N LEU A 258 -11.67 35.18 -10.34
CA LEU A 258 -11.11 33.89 -9.96
C LEU A 258 -9.64 33.87 -10.43
N ILE A 259 -8.71 34.20 -9.55
CA ILE A 259 -7.28 34.30 -9.92
C ILE A 259 -6.61 32.95 -9.71
N ARG A 260 -6.12 32.34 -10.80
CA ARG A 260 -5.25 31.17 -10.74
C ARG A 260 -3.82 31.64 -10.53
N TYR A 261 -3.17 31.23 -9.44
CA TYR A 261 -1.75 31.52 -9.20
C TYR A 261 -0.89 30.32 -9.64
N ILE A 262 0.12 30.56 -10.47
CA ILE A 262 1.19 29.60 -10.74
C ILE A 262 2.48 30.23 -10.23
N VAL A 263 3.04 29.71 -9.14
CA VAL A 263 4.32 30.16 -8.60
C VAL A 263 5.41 29.23 -9.11
N LYS A 264 6.29 29.73 -9.97
CA LYS A 264 7.50 29.01 -10.41
C LYS A 264 8.71 29.65 -9.72
N LEU A 265 9.45 28.85 -8.95
CA LEU A 265 10.71 29.27 -8.35
C LEU A 265 11.83 28.99 -9.36
N ASP A 266 12.45 30.03 -9.91
CA ASP A 266 13.66 29.88 -10.72
C ASP A 266 14.88 29.78 -9.80
N GLY A 267 15.75 28.80 -10.08
CA GLY A 267 16.82 28.29 -9.19
C GLY A 267 18.01 29.22 -8.91
N GLY A 268 17.80 30.54 -8.84
CA GLY A 268 18.83 31.50 -8.49
C GLY A 268 18.24 32.82 -8.03
N LYS A 269 18.35 33.10 -6.71
CA LYS A 269 17.97 34.34 -6.02
C LYS A 269 16.53 34.81 -6.23
N GLY A 270 15.65 34.41 -5.31
CA GLY A 270 14.60 35.28 -4.74
C GLY A 270 13.58 35.92 -5.67
N SER A 271 13.40 35.44 -6.90
CA SER A 271 12.36 35.91 -7.80
C SER A 271 11.29 34.83 -8.00
N PHE A 272 10.04 35.23 -7.88
CA PHE A 272 8.87 34.41 -8.19
C PHE A 272 8.08 35.13 -9.28
N ARG A 273 7.67 34.39 -10.32
CA ARG A 273 6.79 34.93 -11.36
C ARG A 273 5.37 34.51 -11.04
N VAL A 274 4.45 35.47 -10.95
CA VAL A 274 3.04 35.22 -10.70
C VAL A 274 2.29 35.44 -12.00
N LYS A 275 1.85 34.35 -12.63
CA LYS A 275 0.96 34.44 -13.78
C LYS A 275 -0.47 34.60 -13.30
N MET A 276 -1.11 35.74 -13.59
CA MET A 276 -2.55 35.93 -13.38
C MET A 276 -3.27 35.70 -14.71
N GLU A 277 -4.24 34.79 -14.74
CA GLU A 277 -5.10 34.54 -15.91
C GLU A 277 -6.53 34.98 -15.61
N ASN A 278 -7.04 35.91 -16.42
CA ASN A 278 -8.45 36.30 -16.42
C ASN A 278 -8.96 36.38 -17.86
N LEU A 279 -10.01 35.61 -18.19
CA LEU A 279 -10.76 35.68 -19.46
C LEU A 279 -9.87 35.86 -20.71
N GLY A 280 -8.78 35.09 -20.80
CA GLY A 280 -7.88 35.10 -21.97
C GLY A 280 -6.75 36.14 -21.97
N ARG A 281 -6.55 36.92 -20.88
CA ARG A 281 -5.39 37.82 -20.72
C ARG A 281 -4.41 37.27 -19.68
N THR A 282 -3.11 37.40 -19.99
CA THR A 282 -1.98 37.03 -19.11
C THR A 282 -1.29 38.29 -18.60
N TYR A 283 -1.10 38.38 -17.29
CA TYR A 283 -0.26 39.38 -16.63
C TYR A 283 1.00 38.69 -16.05
N GLN A 284 2.17 39.33 -16.18
CA GLN A 284 3.46 38.85 -15.66
C GLN A 284 3.94 39.70 -14.49
#